data_AF-A0A443RXH5-F1
#
_entry.id   AF-A0A443RXH5-F1
#
_cell.length_a   1.000
_cell.length_b   1.000
_cell.length_c   1.000
_cell.angle_alpha   90.00
_cell.angle_beta   90.00
_cell.angle_gamma   90.00
#
_symmetry.space_group_name_H-M   'P 1'
#
loop_
_entity.id
_entity.type
_entity.pdbx_description
1 polymer ?
#
loop_
_entity_poly.entity_id
_entity_poly.type
_entity_poly.pdbx_seq_one_letter_code
_entity_poly.pdbx_strand_id
1 'polypeptide(L)' 'LTFYQIDEISHSKSCVRFVRRSNQKDYIYITPDYANGYNCYSYDGRQEGKQLVTMQGDCVKESAMPHELIHAIGFGHENQ' A
#
# COMPACT_ATOMS: atom_id res chain seq x y z
N LEU A 1 -7.62 3.35 8.25
CA LEU A 1 -6.79 4.11 7.29
C LEU A 1 -6.83 5.57 7.70
N THR A 2 -5.79 6.02 8.38
CA THR A 2 -5.66 7.45 8.69
C THR A 2 -5.02 8.12 7.47
N PHE A 3 -5.52 9.28 7.08
CA PHE A 3 -5.00 10.02 5.92
C PHE A 3 -3.50 10.34 6.05
N TYR A 4 -3.01 10.47 7.29
CA TYR A 4 -1.63 10.80 7.62
C TYR A 4 -0.58 9.84 7.04
N GLN A 5 -0.84 8.52 7.05
CA GLN A 5 0.14 7.53 6.56
C GLN A 5 0.33 7.61 5.04
N ILE A 6 -0.71 7.99 4.30
CA ILE A 6 -0.66 8.16 2.85
C ILE A 6 0.12 9.42 2.45
N ASP A 7 0.08 10.45 3.29
CA ASP A 7 0.77 11.73 3.06
C ASP A 7 2.29 11.60 3.09
N GLU A 8 2.84 10.56 3.72
CA GLU A 8 4.29 10.31 3.72
C GLU A 8 4.84 10.01 2.32
N ILE A 9 4.01 9.50 1.42
CA ILE A 9 4.37 9.21 0.03
C ILE A 9 3.74 10.22 -0.94
N SER A 10 2.60 10.79 -0.57
CA SER A 10 1.79 11.68 -1.42
C SER A 10 2.15 13.17 -1.23
N HIS A 11 1.39 14.02 -1.92
CA HIS A 11 1.29 15.48 -1.76
C HIS A 11 2.61 16.26 -1.82
N SER A 12 3.37 16.28 -0.71
CA SER A 12 4.60 17.07 -0.54
C SER A 12 5.88 16.33 -0.92
N LYS A 13 5.82 14.98 -1.05
CA LYS A 13 7.00 14.13 -1.26
C LYS A 13 7.10 13.54 -2.66
N SER A 14 5.99 13.44 -3.38
CA SER A 14 5.97 12.93 -4.76
C SER A 14 4.80 13.49 -5.57
N CYS A 15 4.72 13.10 -6.85
CA CYS A 15 3.57 13.34 -7.72
C CYS A 15 2.47 12.26 -7.59
N VAL A 16 2.68 11.19 -6.82
CA VAL A 16 1.70 10.11 -6.64
C VAL A 16 0.52 10.60 -5.81
N ARG A 17 -0.70 10.23 -6.19
CA ARG A 17 -1.94 10.60 -5.49
C ARG A 17 -2.80 9.36 -5.30
N PHE A 18 -3.10 9.04 -4.04
CA PHE A 18 -4.05 7.99 -3.71
C PHE A 18 -5.45 8.57 -3.67
N VAL A 19 -6.35 7.99 -4.46
CA VAL A 19 -7.75 8.42 -4.56
C VAL A 19 -8.68 7.25 -4.23
N ARG A 20 -9.83 7.55 -3.62
CA ARG A 20 -10.84 6.54 -3.37
C ARG A 20 -11.35 6.02 -4.72
N ARG A 21 -11.31 4.69 -4.90
CA ARG A 21 -11.80 4.05 -6.12
C ARG A 21 -13.27 4.39 -6.36
N SER A 22 -13.60 4.70 -7.61
CA SER A 22 -14.95 4.76 -8.15
C SER A 22 -15.20 3.59 -9.11
N ASN A 23 -14.62 3.65 -10.31
CA ASN A 23 -14.83 2.70 -11.41
C ASN A 23 -13.53 2.31 -12.14
N GLN A 24 -12.37 2.62 -11.56
CA GLN A 24 -11.08 2.27 -12.14
C GLN A 24 -10.96 0.74 -12.25
N LYS A 25 -10.52 0.27 -13.42
CA LYS A 25 -10.27 -1.15 -13.71
C LYS A 25 -9.21 -1.71 -12.76
N ASP A 26 -8.09 -1.01 -12.67
CA ASP A 26 -6.93 -1.42 -11.88
C ASP A 26 -6.89 -0.59 -10.59
N TYR A 27 -6.74 -1.26 -9.45
CA TYR A 27 -6.78 -0.61 -8.14
C TYR A 27 -6.15 -1.47 -7.04
N ILE A 28 -5.61 -0.80 -6.03
CA ILE A 28 -5.22 -1.44 -4.77
C ILE A 28 -6.44 -1.65 -3.87
N TYR A 29 -6.51 -2.81 -3.24
CA TYR A 29 -7.46 -3.11 -2.17
C TYR A 29 -6.68 -3.36 -0.89
N ILE A 30 -6.70 -2.35 0.00
CA ILE A 30 -6.02 -2.42 1.29
C ILE A 30 -6.93 -3.17 2.26
N THR A 31 -6.49 -4.33 2.73
CA THR A 31 -7.27 -5.17 3.64
C THR A 31 -6.55 -5.34 4.98
N PRO A 32 -7.22 -5.07 6.12
CA PRO A 32 -6.75 -5.57 7.40
C PRO A 32 -6.96 -7.08 7.39
N ASP A 33 -5.89 -7.87 7.37
CA ASP A 33 -6.02 -9.29 7.60
C ASP A 33 -6.06 -9.52 9.12
N TYR A 34 -7.11 -10.18 9.59
CA TYR A 34 -7.34 -10.51 11.00
C TYR A 34 -6.71 -11.85 11.40
N ALA A 35 -5.99 -12.51 10.48
CA ALA A 35 -5.20 -13.68 10.81
C ALA A 35 -4.10 -13.34 11.85
N ASN A 36 -3.75 -14.32 12.69
CA ASN A 36 -2.66 -14.18 13.65
C ASN A 36 -1.30 -14.18 12.92
N GLY A 37 -0.45 -13.18 13.15
CA GLY A 37 0.89 -13.09 12.56
C GLY A 37 1.30 -11.67 12.11
N TYR A 38 2.53 -11.55 11.61
CA TYR A 38 3.07 -10.34 10.98
C TYR A 38 3.33 -10.63 9.50
N ASN A 39 2.46 -10.13 8.63
CA ASN A 39 2.60 -10.29 7.19
C ASN A 39 2.05 -9.04 6.48
N CYS A 40 2.97 -8.16 6.12
CA CYS A 40 2.69 -6.98 5.30
C CYS A 40 3.12 -7.34 3.87
N TYR A 41 2.28 -7.03 2.89
CA TYR A 41 2.58 -7.42 1.52
C TYR A 41 1.86 -6.56 0.49
N SER A 42 2.58 -6.21 -0.57
CA SER A 42 2.04 -5.73 -1.83
C SER A 42 2.82 -6.35 -2.99
N TYR A 43 2.18 -6.39 -4.15
CA TYR A 43 2.89 -6.57 -5.41
C TYR A 43 3.75 -5.34 -5.75
N ASP A 44 4.85 -5.58 -6.46
CA ASP A 44 5.63 -4.53 -7.09
C ASP A 44 4.90 -3.99 -8.32
N GLY A 45 4.50 -2.73 -8.25
CA GLY A 45 3.88 -2.01 -9.36
C GLY A 45 2.42 -2.39 -9.62
N ARG A 46 1.86 -1.79 -10.67
CA ARG A 46 0.47 -1.97 -11.06
C ARG A 46 0.23 -3.35 -11.65
N GLN A 47 -0.71 -4.07 -11.05
CA GLN A 47 -1.27 -5.31 -11.56
C GLN A 47 -2.58 -5.04 -12.32
N GLU A 48 -3.02 -6.02 -13.11
CA GLU A 48 -4.32 -5.95 -13.77
C GLU A 48 -5.45 -6.24 -12.77
N GLY A 49 -6.45 -5.37 -12.74
CA GLY A 49 -7.62 -5.53 -11.88
C GLY A 49 -7.36 -5.18 -10.41
N LYS A 50 -8.01 -5.95 -9.51
CA LYS A 50 -7.86 -5.78 -8.06
C LYS A 50 -6.52 -6.37 -7.62
N GLN A 51 -5.61 -5.54 -7.10
CA GLN A 51 -4.39 -6.00 -6.44
C GLN A 51 -4.50 -5.83 -4.92
N LEU A 52 -4.04 -6.82 -4.17
CA LEU A 52 -4.11 -6.81 -2.71
C LEU A 52 -2.91 -6.04 -2.12
N VAL A 53 -3.21 -5.27 -1.07
CA VAL A 53 -2.22 -4.71 -0.14
C VAL A 53 -2.65 -5.18 1.24
N THR A 54 -1.89 -6.10 1.82
CA THR A 54 -2.23 -6.77 3.08
C THR A 54 -1.59 -6.04 4.25
N MET A 55 -2.41 -5.74 5.26
CA MET A 55 -1.98 -5.12 6.51
C MET A 55 -2.40 -6.02 7.67
N GLN A 56 -1.58 -7.03 7.98
CA GLN A 56 -1.88 -7.98 9.05
C GLN A 56 -1.29 -7.53 10.40
N GLY A 57 -2.09 -7.55 11.46
CA GLY A 57 -1.62 -7.24 12.82
C GLY A 57 -0.91 -5.88 12.93
N ASP A 58 0.37 -5.92 13.32
CA ASP A 58 1.21 -4.74 13.53
C ASP A 58 1.62 -4.00 12.25
N CYS A 59 1.26 -4.49 11.06
CA CYS A 59 1.51 -3.79 9.78
C CYS A 59 0.79 -2.43 9.69
N VAL A 60 -0.24 -2.21 10.49
CA VAL A 60 -0.93 -0.91 10.55
C VAL A 60 -0.06 0.17 11.21
N LYS A 61 1.11 -0.20 11.79
CA LYS A 61 2.12 0.75 12.30
C LYS A 61 2.66 1.66 11.20
N GLU A 62 3.16 2.81 11.63
CA GLU A 62 3.46 3.97 10.78
C GLU A 62 4.32 3.66 9.55
N SER A 63 5.39 2.87 9.67
CA SER A 63 6.34 2.66 8.57
C SER A 63 5.97 1.54 7.59
N ALA A 64 5.19 0.54 8.01
CA ALA A 64 4.89 -0.61 7.17
C ALA A 64 3.86 -0.27 6.08
N MET A 65 2.88 0.57 6.38
CA MET A 65 1.91 0.98 5.37
C MET A 65 2.55 1.77 4.20
N PRO A 66 3.37 2.79 4.45
CA PRO A 66 4.12 3.44 3.40
C PRO A 66 5.04 2.49 2.62
N HIS A 67 5.71 1.56 3.30
CA HIS A 67 6.57 0.56 2.64
C HIS A 67 5.81 -0.28 1.60
N GLU A 68 4.65 -0.84 1.97
CA GLU A 68 3.84 -1.62 1.01
C GLU A 68 3.21 -0.76 -0.10
N LEU A 69 2.90 0.51 0.18
CA LEU A 69 2.42 1.42 -0.86
C LEU A 69 3.54 1.79 -1.85
N ILE A 70 4.80 1.85 -1.41
CA ILE A 70 5.97 2.04 -2.26
C ILE A 70 6.19 0.81 -3.17
N HIS A 71 5.98 -0.41 -2.64
CA HIS A 71 5.88 -1.62 -3.46
C HIS A 71 4.81 -1.48 -4.53
N ALA A 72 3.57 -1.12 -4.15
CA ALA A 72 2.48 -0.92 -5.12
C ALA A 72 2.77 0.14 -6.19
N ILE A 73 3.60 1.15 -5.89
CA ILE A 73 4.07 2.16 -6.86
C ILE A 73 5.06 1.56 -7.86
N GLY A 74 5.86 0.56 -7.46
CA GLY A 74 6.79 -0.15 -8.35
C GLY A 74 8.23 -0.24 -7.86
N PHE A 75 8.50 0.05 -6.60
CA PHE A 75 9.84 -0.07 -6.04
C PHE A 75 9.99 -1.43 -5.35
N GLY A 76 11.04 -2.18 -5.72
CA GLY A 76 11.44 -3.36 -4.97
C GLY A 76 12.25 -3.01 -3.72
N HIS A 77 12.69 -4.03 -2.99
CA HIS A 77 13.64 -3.83 -1.88
C HIS A 77 14.96 -3.23 -2.38
N GLU A 78 15.53 -2.31 -1.60
CA GLU A 78 16.76 -1.59 -1.93
C GLU A 78 18.00 -2.51 -2.01
N ASN A 79 18.12 -3.48 -1.09
CA ASN A 79 19.30 -4.34 -0.95
C ASN A 79 19.08 -5.75 -1.53
N GLN A 80 18.62 -5.82 -2.79
CA GLN A 80 18.52 -7.09 -3.52
C GLN A 80 19.88 -7.57 -4.05
#